data_AF-A0A1Y5F806-F1
#
_entry.id   AF-A0A1Y5F806-F1
#
_cell.length_a   1.000
_cell.length_b   1.000
_cell.length_c   1.000
_cell.angle_alpha   90.00
_cell.angle_beta   90.00
_cell.angle_gamma   90.00
#
_symmetry.space_group_name_H-M   'P 1'
#
loop_
_entity.id
_entity.type
_entity.pdbx_description
1 polymer ?
#
loop_
_entity_poly.entity_id
_entity_poly.type
_entity_poly.pdbx_seq_one_letter_code
_entity_poly.pdbx_strand_id
1 'polypeptide(L)'
;MNLNEDNRYLLNNLISLFVLTLLLWGIDLNFSTLNFIILGFCWNFAIHAPSLRSKLDHRRYKFSFLRLIYGVDNFLASFSEKFFLRILLRSIPPIIISFLTYLISYEGWFVASLFGSFYFELVFNGKRFKLLYDRRS
;
A
#
# COMPACT_ATOMS: atom_id res chain seq x y z
N MET A 1 8.31 0.35 -22.19
CA MET A 1 8.25 1.09 -20.91
C MET A 1 7.84 2.51 -21.26
N ASN A 2 6.58 2.87 -21.05
CA ASN A 2 6.08 4.21 -21.40
C ASN A 2 6.32 5.13 -20.20
N LEU A 3 7.40 5.94 -20.24
CA LEU A 3 7.74 6.94 -19.22
C LEU A 3 6.53 7.77 -18.74
N ASN A 4 5.58 8.02 -19.65
CA ASN A 4 4.39 8.79 -19.37
C ASN A 4 3.38 8.05 -18.46
N GLU A 5 3.29 6.72 -18.55
CA GLU A 5 2.38 5.91 -17.72
C GLU A 5 2.90 5.77 -16.29
N ASP A 6 4.20 5.54 -16.11
CA ASP A 6 4.84 5.43 -14.80
C ASP A 6 4.75 6.76 -14.02
N ASN A 7 5.00 7.88 -14.70
CA ASN A 7 4.88 9.21 -14.10
C ASN A 7 3.43 9.51 -13.70
N ARG A 8 2.46 9.11 -14.54
CA ARG A 8 1.03 9.29 -14.23
C ARG A 8 0.60 8.44 -13.03
N TYR A 9 1.10 7.21 -12.90
CA TYR A 9 0.89 6.37 -11.73
C TYR A 9 1.42 7.03 -10.46
N LEU A 10 2.69 7.47 -10.48
CA LEU A 10 3.33 8.10 -9.32
C LEU A 10 2.58 9.37 -8.91
N LEU A 11 2.30 10.24 -9.88
CA LEU A 11 1.59 11.50 -9.65
C LEU A 11 0.20 11.26 -9.05
N ASN A 12 -0.59 10.34 -9.62
CA ASN A 12 -1.95 10.07 -9.15
C ASN A 12 -1.98 9.54 -7.71
N ASN A 13 -1.04 8.66 -7.35
CA ASN A 13 -0.97 8.13 -5.99
C ASN A 13 -0.40 9.14 -4.99
N LEU A 14 0.53 10.01 -5.40
CA LEU A 14 1.02 11.10 -4.56
C LEU A 14 -0.08 12.13 -4.29
N ILE A 15 -0.87 12.48 -5.31
CA ILE A 15 -2.06 13.33 -5.14
C ILE A 15 -3.04 12.64 -4.18
N SER A 16 -3.27 11.34 -4.35
CA SER A 16 -4.19 10.58 -3.49
C SER A 16 -3.72 10.51 -2.04
N LEU A 17 -2.41 10.36 -1.80
CA LEU A 17 -1.81 10.45 -0.47
C LEU A 17 -1.97 11.85 0.12
N PHE A 18 -1.75 12.90 -0.68
CA PHE A 18 -1.92 14.28 -0.23
C PHE A 18 -3.37 14.55 0.18
N VAL A 19 -4.34 14.12 -0.62
CA VAL A 19 -5.77 14.21 -0.31
C VAL A 19 -6.11 13.43 0.96
N LEU A 20 -5.60 12.20 1.11
CA LEU A 20 -5.79 11.40 2.31
C LEU A 20 -5.27 12.14 3.56
N THR A 21 -4.04 12.64 3.51
CA THR A 21 -3.45 13.37 4.63
C THR A 21 -4.22 14.63 4.97
N LEU A 22 -4.72 15.37 3.98
CA LEU A 22 -5.52 16.58 4.18
C LEU A 22 -6.88 16.25 4.84
N LEU A 23 -7.55 15.17 4.41
CA LEU A 23 -8.77 14.69 5.05
C LEU A 23 -8.53 14.24 6.49
N LEU A 24 -7.43 13.53 6.75
CA LEU A 24 -7.07 13.06 8.09
C LEU A 24 -6.64 14.20 9.01
N TRP A 25 -6.14 15.31 8.47
CA TRP A 25 -5.75 16.47 9.27
C TRP A 25 -6.95 17.18 9.92
N GLY A 26 -8.14 17.05 9.33
CA GLY A 26 -9.39 17.55 9.92
C GLY A 26 -9.96 16.67 11.05
N ILE A 27 -9.32 15.52 11.34
CA ILE A 27 -9.73 14.58 12.38
C ILE A 27 -8.71 14.68 13.52
N ASP A 28 -9.19 14.71 14.76
CA ASP A 28 -8.33 14.69 15.94
C ASP A 28 -7.73 13.28 16.17
N LEU A 29 -6.79 12.91 15.31
CA LEU A 29 -6.07 11.64 15.36
C LEU A 29 -4.73 11.83 16.06
N ASN A 30 -4.40 10.90 16.95
CA ASN A 30 -3.05 10.81 17.50
C ASN A 30 -2.04 10.60 16.35
N PHE A 31 -0.88 11.27 16.45
CA PHE A 31 0.21 11.21 15.48
C PHE A 31 0.64 9.77 15.16
N SER A 32 0.67 8.90 16.17
CA SER A 32 0.97 7.48 16.01
C SER A 32 -0.06 6.76 15.13
N THR A 33 -1.36 7.05 15.29
CA THR A 33 -2.42 6.49 14.45
C THR A 33 -2.32 6.99 13.01
N LEU A 34 -2.02 8.28 12.81
CA LEU A 34 -1.82 8.86 11.48
C LEU A 34 -0.64 8.19 10.75
N ASN A 35 0.46 7.94 11.45
CA ASN A 35 1.61 7.21 10.89
C ASN A 35 1.25 5.78 10.48
N PHE A 36 0.44 5.07 11.25
CA PHE A 36 -0.02 3.73 10.86
C PHE A 36 -0.87 3.74 9.60
N ILE A 37 -1.77 4.72 9.46
CA ILE A 37 -2.57 4.89 8.24
C ILE A 37 -1.67 5.15 7.03
N ILE A 38 -0.73 6.11 7.15
CA ILE A 38 0.22 6.45 6.09
C ILE A 38 1.10 5.24 5.74
N LEU A 39 1.55 4.47 6.72
CA LEU A 39 2.35 3.26 6.50
C LEU A 39 1.59 2.24 5.64
N GLY A 40 0.31 1.99 5.95
CA GLY A 40 -0.54 1.11 5.14
C GLY A 40 -0.68 1.55 3.69
N PHE A 41 -0.85 2.85 3.47
CA PHE A 41 -0.91 3.42 2.12
C PHE A 41 0.44 3.26 1.38
N CYS A 42 1.52 3.71 2.02
CA CYS A 42 2.86 3.70 1.44
C CYS A 42 3.36 2.28 1.13
N TRP A 43 3.00 1.30 1.95
CA TRP A 43 3.33 -0.10 1.70
C TRP A 43 2.76 -0.58 0.36
N ASN A 44 1.46 -0.38 0.15
CA ASN A 44 0.80 -0.81 -1.09
C ASN A 44 1.25 0.01 -2.30
N PHE A 45 1.53 1.31 -2.11
CA PHE A 45 2.15 2.16 -3.12
C PHE A 45 3.52 1.65 -3.57
N ALA A 46 4.38 1.27 -2.61
CA ALA A 46 5.71 0.74 -2.90
C ALA A 46 5.62 -0.56 -3.71
N ILE A 47 4.74 -1.50 -3.33
CA ILE A 47 4.56 -2.77 -4.05
C ILE A 47 4.16 -2.54 -5.52
N HIS A 48 3.27 -1.58 -5.78
CA HIS A 48 2.75 -1.34 -7.13
C HIS A 48 3.61 -0.40 -7.97
N ALA A 49 4.67 0.19 -7.41
CA ALA A 49 5.55 1.10 -8.15
C ALA A 49 6.40 0.35 -9.20
N PRO A 50 6.16 0.57 -10.51
CA PRO A 50 6.79 -0.21 -11.58
C PRO A 50 8.29 0.10 -11.73
N SER A 51 8.67 1.36 -11.50
CA SER A 51 10.06 1.84 -11.60
C SER A 51 10.98 1.30 -10.49
N LEU A 52 10.41 0.92 -9.35
CA LEU A 52 11.13 0.32 -8.22
C LEU A 52 11.29 -1.19 -8.42
N ARG A 53 10.24 -1.86 -8.90
CA ARG A 53 10.25 -3.31 -9.14
C ARG A 53 11.31 -3.70 -10.18
N SER A 54 11.36 -3.03 -11.33
CA SER A 54 12.33 -3.34 -12.40
C SER A 54 13.78 -3.10 -11.99
N LYS A 55 14.04 -2.11 -11.12
CA LYS A 55 15.38 -1.83 -10.58
C LYS A 55 15.84 -2.86 -9.54
N LEU A 56 14.91 -3.41 -8.77
CA LEU A 56 15.22 -4.39 -7.71
C LEU A 56 15.43 -5.81 -8.22
N ASP A 57 14.92 -6.14 -9.41
CA ASP A 57 15.18 -7.43 -10.07
C ASP A 57 16.62 -7.53 -10.63
N HIS A 58 17.34 -6.42 -10.76
CA HIS A 58 18.75 -6.44 -11.16
C HIS A 58 19.66 -6.88 -9.99
N ARG A 59 20.44 -7.95 -10.21
CA ARG A 59 21.35 -8.59 -9.23
C ARG A 59 22.39 -7.67 -8.55
N ARG A 60 22.56 -6.42 -9.00
CA ARG A 60 23.51 -5.46 -8.40
C ARG A 60 22.98 -4.72 -7.17
N TYR A 61 21.71 -4.88 -6.79
CA TYR A 61 21.18 -4.20 -5.61
C TYR A 61 21.47 -4.96 -4.30
N LYS A 62 22.24 -4.31 -3.41
CA LYS A 62 22.48 -4.77 -2.03
C LYS A 62 21.15 -4.85 -1.27
N PHE A 63 21.09 -5.69 -0.23
CA PHE A 63 19.90 -5.86 0.61
C PHE A 63 19.31 -4.49 1.01
N SER A 64 18.02 -4.29 0.75
CA SER A 64 17.28 -3.06 1.07
C SER A 64 15.91 -3.44 1.60
N PHE A 65 15.35 -2.65 2.50
CA PHE A 65 14.01 -2.85 3.04
C PHE A 65 12.95 -3.01 1.93
N LEU A 66 13.10 -2.28 0.82
CA LEU A 66 12.24 -2.44 -0.36
C LEU A 66 12.33 -3.86 -0.95
N ARG A 67 13.52 -4.45 -1.03
CA ARG A 67 13.68 -5.83 -1.52
C ARG A 67 12.98 -6.84 -0.61
N LEU A 68 12.97 -6.59 0.70
CA LEU A 68 12.18 -7.38 1.65
C LEU A 68 10.68 -7.21 1.40
N ILE A 69 10.19 -5.98 1.24
CA ILE A 69 8.80 -5.69 0.90
C ILE A 69 8.35 -6.47 -0.34
N TYR A 70 9.11 -6.38 -1.44
CA TYR A 70 8.80 -7.10 -2.68
C TYR A 70 8.94 -8.61 -2.56
N GLY A 71 9.93 -9.09 -1.80
CA GLY A 71 10.11 -10.52 -1.53
C GLY A 71 8.90 -11.09 -0.78
N VAL A 72 8.44 -10.38 0.24
CA VAL A 72 7.23 -10.74 0.99
C VAL A 72 5.99 -10.67 0.10
N ASP A 73 5.82 -9.63 -0.73
CA ASP A 73 4.69 -9.55 -1.67
C ASP A 73 4.67 -10.73 -2.66
N ASN A 74 5.82 -11.04 -3.28
CA ASN A 74 5.92 -12.15 -4.23
C ASN A 74 5.65 -13.51 -3.53
N PHE A 75 6.14 -13.69 -2.31
CA PHE A 75 5.87 -14.88 -1.50
C PHE A 75 4.37 -14.99 -1.19
N LEU A 76 3.73 -13.92 -0.71
CA LEU A 76 2.30 -13.90 -0.43
C LEU A 76 1.45 -14.11 -1.69
N ALA A 77 1.88 -13.55 -2.82
CA ALA A 77 1.21 -13.73 -4.11
C ALA A 77 1.23 -15.19 -4.60
N SER A 78 2.21 -16.00 -4.19
CA SER A 78 2.24 -17.44 -4.51
C SER A 78 1.20 -18.27 -3.75
N PHE A 79 0.65 -17.78 -2.64
CA PHE A 79 -0.38 -18.52 -1.88
C PHE A 79 -1.78 -18.45 -2.50
N SER A 80 -2.06 -17.44 -3.33
CA SER A 80 -3.38 -17.32 -3.93
C SER A 80 -3.40 -16.55 -5.25
N GLU A 81 -4.09 -17.13 -6.23
CA GLU A 81 -4.42 -16.47 -7.50
C GLU A 81 -5.70 -15.63 -7.40
N LYS A 82 -6.51 -15.81 -6.34
CA LYS A 82 -7.77 -15.08 -6.18
C LYS A 82 -7.49 -13.62 -5.79
N PHE A 83 -8.03 -12.70 -6.59
CA PHE A 83 -7.84 -11.24 -6.44
C PHE A 83 -8.12 -10.71 -5.03
N PHE A 84 -9.25 -11.07 -4.43
CA PHE A 84 -9.63 -10.61 -3.09
C PHE A 84 -8.72 -11.15 -1.98
N LEU A 85 -8.33 -12.43 -2.07
CA LEU A 85 -7.38 -13.01 -1.11
C LEU A 85 -6.01 -12.34 -1.22
N ARG A 86 -5.57 -11.99 -2.43
CA ARG A 86 -4.32 -11.27 -2.65
C ARG A 86 -4.33 -9.89 -1.99
N ILE A 87 -5.43 -9.13 -2.07
CA ILE A 87 -5.57 -7.83 -1.39
C ILE A 87 -5.47 -7.99 0.13
N LEU A 88 -6.16 -8.98 0.70
CA LEU A 88 -6.11 -9.26 2.13
C LEU A 88 -4.70 -9.66 2.58
N LEU A 89 -4.07 -10.61 1.88
CA LEU A 89 -2.72 -11.08 2.19
C LEU A 89 -1.70 -9.92 2.14
N ARG A 90 -1.83 -9.02 1.17
CA ARG A 90 -0.95 -7.83 1.03
C ARG A 90 -1.08 -6.81 2.14
N SER A 91 -2.22 -6.78 2.81
CA SER A 91 -2.47 -5.90 3.96
C SER A 91 -1.89 -6.47 5.26
N ILE A 92 -1.51 -7.75 5.32
CA ILE A 92 -0.97 -8.39 6.53
C ILE A 92 0.39 -7.79 6.95
N PRO A 93 1.39 -7.64 6.07
CA PRO A 93 2.69 -7.10 6.47
C PRO A 93 2.65 -5.70 7.12
N PRO A 94 1.94 -4.68 6.57
CA PRO A 94 1.89 -3.37 7.23
C PRO A 94 1.18 -3.43 8.59
N ILE A 95 0.21 -4.34 8.79
CA ILE A 95 -0.41 -4.56 10.11
C ILE A 95 0.60 -5.14 11.08
N ILE A 96 1.41 -6.14 10.69
CA ILE A 96 2.43 -6.75 11.55
C ILE A 96 3.45 -5.68 11.98
N ILE A 97 3.91 -4.85 11.04
CA ILE A 97 4.87 -3.77 11.35
C ILE A 97 4.23 -2.73 12.27
N SER A 98 2.98 -2.35 12.01
CA SER A 98 2.22 -1.43 12.87
C SER A 98 2.02 -2.00 14.28
N PHE A 99 1.78 -3.31 14.40
CA PHE A 99 1.65 -3.99 15.68
C PHE A 99 2.97 -4.00 16.44
N LEU A 100 4.10 -4.31 15.78
CA LEU A 100 5.42 -4.29 16.40
C LEU A 100 5.80 -2.88 16.89
N THR A 101 5.50 -1.85 16.10
CA THR A 101 5.75 -0.46 16.48
C THR A 101 4.84 -0.01 17.62
N TYR A 102 3.57 -0.42 17.61
CA TYR A 102 2.64 -0.21 18.72
C TYR A 102 3.12 -0.87 20.02
N LEU A 103 3.70 -2.07 19.98
CA LEU A 103 4.26 -2.71 21.19
C LEU A 103 5.44 -1.93 21.80
N ILE A 104 6.11 -1.09 21.02
CA ILE A 104 7.24 -0.26 21.49
C ILE A 104 6.71 1.07 22.01
N SER A 105 5.80 1.72 21.29
CA SER A 105 5.29 3.05 21.66
C SER A 105 4.14 3.01 22.66
N TYR A 106 3.38 1.89 22.71
CA TYR A 106 2.09 1.75 23.38
C TYR A 106 1.06 2.84 23.00
N GLU A 107 1.23 3.44 21.82
CA GLU A 107 0.42 4.56 21.36
C GLU A 107 -0.18 4.31 19.98
N GLY A 108 -1.40 4.82 19.79
CA GLY A 108 -2.11 4.78 18.51
C GLY A 108 -2.80 3.46 18.23
N TRP A 109 -3.45 3.36 17.08
CA TRP A 109 -4.28 2.23 16.71
C TRP A 109 -3.64 1.49 15.54
N PHE A 110 -2.88 0.42 15.79
CA PHE A 110 -2.13 -0.29 14.73
C PHE A 110 -3.02 -0.83 13.60
N VAL A 111 -4.26 -1.19 13.92
CA VAL A 111 -5.29 -1.64 12.97
C VAL A 111 -5.60 -0.55 11.93
N ALA A 112 -5.33 0.72 12.23
CA ALA A 112 -5.57 1.82 11.31
C ALA A 112 -4.75 1.73 10.02
N SER A 113 -3.66 0.96 9.99
CA SER A 113 -2.92 0.62 8.77
C SER A 113 -3.77 -0.10 7.71
N LEU A 114 -4.86 -0.76 8.11
CA LEU A 114 -5.84 -1.32 7.19
C LEU A 114 -6.55 -0.23 6.39
N PHE A 115 -6.91 0.91 7.01
CA PHE A 115 -7.60 1.99 6.32
C PHE A 115 -6.73 2.59 5.21
N GLY A 116 -5.45 2.81 5.49
CA GLY A 116 -4.50 3.28 4.47
C GLY A 116 -4.34 2.30 3.32
N SER A 117 -4.24 1.00 3.66
CA SER A 117 -4.12 -0.08 2.67
C SER A 117 -5.37 -0.17 1.78
N PHE A 118 -6.56 -0.11 2.40
CA PHE A 118 -7.83 -0.16 1.70
C PHE A 118 -8.06 1.07 0.82
N TYR A 119 -7.74 2.26 1.32
CA TYR A 119 -7.84 3.50 0.54
C TYR A 119 -6.92 3.46 -0.70
N PHE A 120 -5.68 2.97 -0.56
CA PHE A 120 -4.81 2.77 -1.72
C PHE A 120 -5.43 1.83 -2.75
N GLU A 121 -5.93 0.67 -2.30
CA GLU A 121 -6.53 -0.33 -3.19
C GLU A 121 -7.78 0.21 -3.90
N LEU A 122 -8.60 1.05 -3.24
CA LEU A 122 -9.72 1.74 -3.86
C LEU A 122 -9.26 2.71 -4.96
N VAL A 123 -8.24 3.52 -4.70
CA VAL A 123 -7.69 4.48 -5.67
C VAL A 123 -7.08 3.74 -6.86
N PHE A 124 -6.29 2.70 -6.59
CA PHE A 124 -5.55 1.96 -7.62
C PHE A 124 -6.48 1.10 -8.48
N ASN A 125 -7.38 0.35 -7.86
CA ASN A 125 -8.31 -0.55 -8.56
C ASN A 125 -9.67 0.10 -8.88
N GLY A 126 -9.88 1.39 -8.60
CA GLY A 126 -11.18 2.06 -8.78
C GLY A 126 -11.80 1.89 -10.18
N LYS A 127 -10.97 1.88 -11.24
CA LYS A 127 -11.44 1.60 -12.61
C LYS A 127 -11.91 0.15 -12.81
N ARG A 128 -11.24 -0.81 -12.16
CA ARG A 128 -11.62 -2.24 -12.20
C ARG A 128 -12.87 -2.51 -11.39
N PHE A 129 -13.04 -1.85 -10.24
CA PHE A 129 -14.27 -1.96 -9.45
C PHE A 129 -15.49 -1.42 -10.21
N LYS A 130 -15.35 -0.30 -10.92
CA LYS A 130 -16.42 0.24 -11.77
C LYS A 130 -16.86 -0.75 -12.85
N LEU A 131 -15.91 -1.39 -13.53
CA LEU A 131 -16.20 -2.41 -14.55
C LEU A 131 -16.85 -3.69 -13.99
N LEU A 132 -16.54 -4.07 -12.74
CA LEU A 132 -17.17 -5.23 -12.08
C LEU A 132 -18.59 -4.92 -11.60
N TYR A 133 -18.86 -3.67 -11.23
CA TYR A 133 -20.19 -3.20 -10.86
C TYR A 133 -21.11 -3.15 -12.08
N ASP A 134 -20.65 -2.56 -13.20
CA ASP A 134 -21.42 -2.44 -14.45
C ASP A 134 -21.75 -3.81 -15.10
N ARG A 135 -21.04 -4.90 -14.75
CA ARG A 135 -21.37 -6.26 -15.22
C ARG A 135 -22.42 -6.98 -14.38
N ARG A 136 -22.80 -6.42 -13.22
CA ARG A 136 -23.82 -6.99 -12.33
C ARG A 136 -25.16 -6.25 -12.38
N SER A 137 -25.20 -5.07 -13.00
CA SER A 137 -26.44 -4.35 -13.38
C SER A 137 -26.91 -4.78 -14.75
#